data_AF-A0A8T4WLM7-F1
#
_entry.id   AF-A0A8T4WLM7-F1
#
_cell.length_a   1.000
_cell.length_b   1.000
_cell.length_c   1.000
_cell.angle_alpha   90.00
_cell.angle_beta   90.00
_cell.angle_gamma   90.00
#
_symmetry.space_group_name_H-M   'P 1'
#
loop_
_entity.id
_entity.type
_entity.pdbx_description
1 polymer ?
#
loop_
_entity_poly.entity_id
_entity_poly.type
_entity_poly.pdbx_seq_one_letter_code
_entity_poly.pdbx_strand_id
1 'polypeptide(L)' 'MSRQAIIEESFLPPRTVNYGLSRLKELGLIDDEEHAEDARKVIYELLAAPM' A
#
# COMPACT_ATOMS: atom_id res chain seq x y z
N MET A 1 -4.43 -3.30 3.72
CA MET A 1 -5.19 -3.33 2.45
C MET A 1 -4.35 -3.90 1.32
N SER A 2 -4.95 -4.57 0.34
CA SER A 2 -4.20 -5.06 -0.83
C SER A 2 -3.92 -3.94 -1.82
N ARG A 3 -2.86 -4.09 -2.63
CA ARG A 3 -2.56 -3.18 -3.74
C ARG A 3 -3.76 -2.99 -4.69
N GLN A 4 -4.46 -4.09 -4.99
CA GLN A 4 -5.58 -4.08 -5.93
C GLN A 4 -6.76 -3.27 -5.37
N ALA A 5 -7.08 -3.44 -4.09
CA ALA A 5 -8.12 -2.65 -3.43
C ALA A 5 -7.79 -1.15 -3.45
N ILE A 6 -6.54 -0.78 -3.20
CA ILE A 6 -6.10 0.63 -3.24
C ILE A 6 -6.27 1.22 -4.65
N ILE A 7 -5.99 0.46 -5.71
CA ILE A 7 -6.22 0.90 -7.09
C ILE A 7 -7.71 1.13 -7.37
N GLU A 8 -8.55 0.21 -6.93
CA GLU A 8 -10.01 0.27 -7.15
C GLU A 8 -10.66 1.42 -6.36
N GLU A 9 -10.26 1.63 -5.10
CA GLU A 9 -10.84 2.64 -4.22
C GLU A 9 -10.34 4.06 -4.49
N SER A 10 -9.07 4.20 -4.89
CA SER A 10 -8.48 5.52 -5.19
C SER A 10 -8.78 6.03 -6.59
N PHE A 11 -9.25 5.15 -7.49
CA PHE A 11 -9.40 5.40 -8.93
C PHE A 11 -8.10 5.89 -9.62
N LEU A 12 -6.95 5.68 -8.99
CA LEU A 12 -5.67 6.07 -9.54
C LEU A 12 -5.10 5.00 -10.47
N PRO A 13 -4.35 5.39 -11.51
CA PRO A 13 -3.63 4.44 -12.34
C PRO A 13 -2.66 3.57 -11.50
N PRO A 14 -2.44 2.30 -11.86
CA PRO A 14 -1.56 1.41 -11.12
C PRO A 14 -0.14 1.94 -10.90
N ARG A 15 0.41 2.71 -11.85
CA ARG A 15 1.72 3.35 -11.71
C ARG A 15 1.73 4.44 -10.64
N THR A 16 0.66 5.22 -10.56
CA THR A 16 0.50 6.29 -9.57
C THR A 16 0.36 5.70 -8.17
N VAL A 17 -0.40 4.61 -8.03
CA VAL A 17 -0.51 3.87 -6.77
C VAL A 17 0.85 3.32 -6.33
N ASN A 18 1.61 2.69 -7.23
CA ASN A 18 2.96 2.21 -6.91
C ASN A 18 3.88 3.33 -6.43
N TYR A 19 3.85 4.48 -7.11
CA TYR A 19 4.64 5.64 -6.72
C TYR A 19 4.21 6.17 -5.34
N GLY A 20 2.91 6.29 -5.10
CA GLY A 20 2.37 6.71 -3.81
C GLY A 20 2.77 5.77 -2.67
N LEU A 21 2.63 4.46 -2.86
CA LEU A 21 3.04 3.45 -1.87
C LEU A 21 4.53 3.50 -1.58
N SER A 22 5.39 3.59 -2.61
CA SER A 22 6.83 3.77 -2.42
C SER A 22 7.13 5.02 -1.59
N ARG A 23 6.46 6.13 -1.90
CA ARG A 23 6.70 7.40 -1.21
C ARG A 23 6.21 7.36 0.24
N LEU A 24 5.06 6.76 0.50
CA LEU A 24 4.52 6.62 1.85
C LEU A 24 5.41 5.70 2.70
N LYS A 25 5.98 4.64 2.11
CA LYS A 25 6.94 3.75 2.76
C LYS A 25 8.24 4.48 3.09
N GLU A 26 8.78 5.25 2.15
CA GLU A 26 9.97 6.10 2.38
C GLU A 26 9.77 7.12 3.51
N LEU A 27 8.53 7.60 3.69
CA LEU A 27 8.16 8.53 4.76
C LEU A 27 7.86 7.82 6.09
N GLY A 28 7.92 6.48 6.14
CA GLY A 28 7.58 5.69 7.33
C GLY A 28 6.11 5.77 7.74
N LEU A 29 5.22 6.11 6.80
CA LEU A 29 3.78 6.24 7.07
C LEU A 29 3.03 4.93 6.90
N ILE A 30 3.58 4.00 6.11
CA ILE A 30 3.00 2.67 5.88
C ILE A 30 4.07 1.59 6.02
N ASP A 31 3.62 0.37 6.33
CA ASP A 31 4.40 -0.86 6.19
C ASP A 31 3.79 -1.79 5.14
N ASP A 32 4.57 -2.78 4.71
CA ASP A 32 4.11 -3.86 3.85
C ASP A 32 4.49 -5.24 4.40
N GLU A 33 3.50 -6.09 4.57
CA GLU A 33 3.66 -7.46 5.02
C GLU A 33 3.17 -8.45 3.96
N GLU A 34 3.78 -9.64 3.95
CA GLU A 34 3.28 -10.75 3.14
C GLU A 34 1.92 -11.22 3.68
N HIS A 35 1.00 -11.52 2.77
CA HIS A 35 -0.30 -12.02 3.17
C HIS A 35 -0.15 -13.42 3.79
N ALA A 36 -0.70 -13.60 5.01
CA ALA A 36 -0.55 -14.83 5.79
C ALA A 36 -0.97 -16.11 5.02
N GLU A 37 -1.98 -16.03 4.16
CA GLU A 37 -2.48 -17.17 3.37
C GLU A 37 -1.87 -17.29 1.94
N ASP A 38 -1.23 -16.25 1.41
CA ASP A 38 -0.65 -16.26 0.05
C ASP A 38 0.53 -15.29 -0.03
N ALA A 39 1.75 -15.79 0.15
CA ALA A 39 3.00 -15.00 0.16
C ALA A 39 3.26 -14.20 -1.13
N ARG A 40 2.51 -14.46 -2.23
CA ARG A 40 2.61 -13.64 -3.46
C ARG A 40 1.84 -12.32 -3.35
N LYS A 41 1.00 -12.17 -2.33
CA LYS A 41 0.22 -10.97 -2.06
C LYS A 41 0.88 -10.17 -0.96
N VAL A 42 0.82 -8.86 -1.14
CA VAL A 42 1.33 -7.88 -0.18
C VAL A 42 0.16 -7.09 0.38
N ILE A 43 0.16 -6.90 1.69
CA ILE A 43 -0.81 -6.08 2.42
C ILE A 43 -0.09 -4.85 2.95
N TYR A 44 -0.66 -3.68 2.70
CA TYR A 44 -0.18 -2.40 3.20
C TYR A 44 -0.95 -2.00 4.45
N GLU A 45 -0.23 -1.59 5.48
CA GLU A 45 -0.79 -1.10 6.75
C GLU A 45 -0.35 0.32 7.02
N LEU A 46 -1.22 1.14 7.63
CA LEU A 46 -0.88 2.50 8.02
C LEU A 46 -0.21 2.48 9.40
N LEU A 47 1.05 2.93 9.47
CA LEU A 47 1.81 3.02 10.71
C LEU A 47 1.54 4.32 11.47
N ALA A 48 1.36 5.41 10.72
CA ALA A 48 1.10 6.73 11.29
C ALA A 48 0.20 7.55 10.36
N ALA A 49 -0.87 8.11 10.91
CA ALA A 49 -1.62 9.16 10.21
C ALA A 49 -0.87 10.49 10.41
N PRO A 50 -0.58 11.26 9.34
CA PRO A 50 -0.12 12.63 9.51
C PRO A 50 -1.23 13.42 10.23
N MET A 51 -0.88 14.04 11.38
CA MET A 51 -1.74 15.00 12.08
C MET A 51 -1.80 16.34 11.36
#